data_AF-A0A924PL40-F1
#
_entry.id   AF-A0A924PL40-F1
#
_cell.length_a   1.000
_cell.length_b   1.000
_cell.length_c   1.000
_cell.angle_alpha   90.00
_cell.angle_beta   90.00
_cell.angle_gamma   90.00
#
_symmetry.space_group_name_H-M   'P 1'
#
loop_
_entity.id
_entity.type
_entity.pdbx_description
1 polymer ?
#
loop_
_entity_poly.entity_id
_entity_poly.type
_entity_poly.pdbx_seq_one_letter_code
_entity_poly.pdbx_strand_id
1 'polypeptide(L)'
;VADERDLIRLRTNYRRDPPEQVYVYRTHSALNSDKKLFLEYIKKINTLKLKPEFYNSLTTNCTNNIWQHNRVNADNLPYSWQILASGYLPKYVYDAGRLDTSLPFSKFEQISHVNARAQAADKAEDFSRQIRDISAK
;
A
#
# COMPACT_ATOMS: atom_id res chain seq x y z
N VAL A 1 4.21 -11.49 -13.71
CA VAL A 1 3.02 -10.67 -13.41
C VAL A 1 2.22 -11.43 -12.36
N ALA A 2 1.73 -10.77 -11.32
CA ALA A 2 1.02 -11.39 -10.19
C ALA A 2 -0.23 -10.56 -9.86
N ASP A 3 -1.33 -11.22 -9.50
CA ASP A 3 -2.56 -10.54 -9.06
C ASP A 3 -2.55 -10.25 -7.54
N GLU A 4 -3.59 -9.58 -7.02
CA GLU A 4 -3.67 -9.26 -5.58
C GLU A 4 -3.69 -10.53 -4.72
N ARG A 5 -4.39 -11.57 -5.17
CA ARG A 5 -4.49 -12.84 -4.46
C ARG A 5 -3.12 -13.52 -4.41
N ASP A 6 -2.36 -13.54 -5.49
CA ASP A 6 -1.00 -14.08 -5.53
C ASP A 6 -0.09 -13.37 -4.53
N LEU A 7 -0.12 -12.03 -4.52
CA LEU A 7 0.77 -11.23 -3.69
C LEU A 7 0.40 -11.29 -2.20
N ILE A 8 -0.89 -11.21 -1.85
CA ILE A 8 -1.32 -11.24 -0.45
C ILE A 8 -1.21 -12.67 0.09
N ARG A 9 -1.70 -13.68 -0.64
CA ARG A 9 -1.71 -15.07 -0.18
C ARG A 9 -0.32 -15.63 0.04
N LEU A 10 0.66 -15.25 -0.81
CA LEU A 10 2.07 -15.58 -0.58
C LEU A 10 2.54 -15.20 0.83
N ARG A 11 2.14 -14.00 1.29
CA ARG A 11 2.58 -13.41 2.55
C ARG A 11 1.77 -13.89 3.75
N THR A 12 0.47 -14.10 3.57
CA THR A 12 -0.43 -14.47 4.67
C THR A 12 -0.54 -15.99 4.89
N ASN A 13 -0.45 -16.80 3.84
CA ASN A 13 -0.76 -18.24 3.91
C ASN A 13 0.51 -19.12 3.85
N TYR A 14 1.50 -18.72 3.04
CA TYR A 14 2.67 -19.54 2.74
C TYR A 14 3.95 -19.11 3.46
N ARG A 15 4.26 -17.80 3.52
CA ARG A 15 5.44 -17.31 4.23
C ARG A 15 5.18 -17.22 5.73
N ARG A 16 5.68 -18.21 6.46
CA ARG A 16 5.50 -18.33 7.91
C ARG A 16 6.76 -18.02 8.71
N ASP A 17 7.90 -17.84 8.04
CA ASP A 17 9.19 -17.62 8.69
C ASP A 17 10.02 -16.53 7.98
N PRO A 18 10.07 -15.30 8.52
CA PRO A 18 9.21 -14.80 9.59
C PRO A 18 7.75 -14.60 9.10
N PRO A 19 6.75 -14.62 9.99
CA PRO A 19 5.37 -14.33 9.61
C PRO A 19 5.21 -12.86 9.21
N GLU A 20 4.69 -12.62 8.01
CA GLU A 20 4.43 -11.26 7.51
C GLU A 20 3.08 -10.73 8.01
N GLN A 21 3.01 -9.46 8.41
CA GLN A 21 1.75 -8.79 8.78
C GLN A 21 1.27 -7.95 7.59
N VAL A 22 0.09 -8.26 7.06
CA VAL A 22 -0.45 -7.60 5.87
C VAL A 22 -1.64 -6.73 6.26
N TYR A 23 -1.58 -5.48 5.80
CA TYR A 23 -2.59 -4.47 6.03
C TYR A 23 -3.11 -3.92 4.70
N VAL A 24 -4.42 -3.71 4.61
CA VAL A 24 -5.07 -3.03 3.49
C VAL A 24 -5.77 -1.79 4.03
N TYR A 25 -5.17 -0.62 3.80
CA TYR A 25 -5.70 0.66 4.27
C TYR A 25 -6.61 1.30 3.23
N ARG A 26 -7.77 1.78 3.68
CA ARG A 26 -8.67 2.59 2.84
C ARG A 26 -8.13 4.02 2.74
N THR A 27 -7.96 4.50 1.51
CA THR A 27 -7.47 5.87 1.24
C THR A 27 -8.62 6.86 1.06
N HIS A 28 -8.34 8.12 1.38
CA HIS A 28 -9.13 9.28 0.98
C HIS A 28 -8.41 9.98 -0.17
N SER A 29 -8.61 9.49 -1.38
CA SER A 29 -8.02 10.04 -2.60
C SER A 29 -9.11 10.43 -3.61
N ALA A 30 -8.92 11.57 -4.28
CA ALA A 30 -9.73 11.93 -5.43
C ALA A 30 -9.31 11.05 -6.62
N LEU A 31 -10.27 10.50 -7.37
CA LEU A 31 -10.00 9.64 -8.54
C LEU A 31 -9.00 10.25 -9.54
N ASN A 32 -9.04 11.58 -9.70
CA ASN A 32 -8.11 12.30 -10.57
C ASN A 32 -6.65 12.20 -10.08
N SER A 33 -6.43 12.23 -8.77
CA SER A 33 -5.09 12.11 -8.16
C SER A 33 -4.54 10.69 -8.33
N ASP A 34 -5.39 9.67 -8.18
CA ASP A 34 -4.99 8.27 -8.37
C ASP A 34 -4.61 7.99 -9.83
N LYS A 35 -5.40 8.52 -10.77
CA LYS A 35 -5.08 8.43 -12.21
C LYS A 35 -3.76 9.11 -12.55
N LYS A 36 -3.48 10.30 -11.98
CA LYS A 36 -2.21 11.00 -12.20
C LYS A 36 -1.03 10.19 -11.70
N LEU A 37 -1.13 9.65 -10.49
CA LEU A 37 -0.09 8.80 -9.92
C LEU A 37 0.17 7.56 -10.78
N PHE A 38 -0.90 6.89 -11.22
CA PHE A 38 -0.78 5.73 -12.11
C PHE A 38 -0.06 6.08 -13.43
N LEU A 39 -0.46 7.18 -14.08
CA LEU A 39 0.18 7.61 -15.33
C LEU A 39 1.65 7.98 -15.13
N GLU A 40 2.01 8.55 -13.97
CA GLU A 40 3.40 8.85 -13.64
C GLU A 40 4.25 7.57 -13.50
N TYR A 41 3.70 6.52 -12.88
CA TYR A 41 4.37 5.22 -12.84
C TYR A 41 4.60 4.64 -14.25
N ILE A 42 3.59 4.69 -15.13
CA ILE A 42 3.72 4.23 -16.52
C ILE A 42 4.81 5.01 -17.25
N LYS A 43 4.85 6.34 -17.06
CA LYS A 43 5.89 7.19 -17.63
C LYS A 43 7.29 6.81 -17.11
N LYS A 44 7.44 6.55 -15.82
CA LYS A 44 8.72 6.12 -15.22
C LYS A 44 9.18 4.77 -15.78
N ILE A 45 8.27 3.80 -15.88
CA ILE A 45 8.56 2.47 -16.44
C ILE A 45 9.01 2.59 -17.91
N ASN A 46 8.30 3.38 -18.72
CA ASN A 46 8.66 3.59 -20.12
C ASN A 46 10.01 4.30 -20.26
N THR A 47 10.32 5.25 -19.36
CA THR A 47 11.62 5.93 -19.34
C THR A 47 12.75 4.94 -19.01
N LEU A 48 12.56 4.09 -18.01
CA LEU A 48 13.57 3.09 -17.60
C LEU A 48 13.88 2.07 -18.69
N LYS A 49 12.89 1.75 -19.54
CA LYS A 49 13.09 0.91 -20.73
C LYS A 49 14.06 1.54 -21.72
N LEU A 50 13.98 2.86 -21.91
CA LEU A 50 14.82 3.61 -22.86
C LEU A 50 16.17 3.98 -22.25
N LYS A 51 16.19 4.32 -20.96
CA LYS A 51 17.36 4.77 -20.22
C LYS A 51 17.40 4.05 -18.88
N PRO A 52 18.14 2.94 -18.75
CA PRO A 52 18.27 2.25 -17.47
C PRO A 52 18.95 3.15 -16.44
N GLU A 53 18.57 2.99 -15.18
CA GLU A 53 19.10 3.73 -14.05
C GLU A 53 19.62 2.76 -12.98
N PHE A 54 20.67 3.16 -12.27
CA PHE A 54 21.14 2.42 -11.09
C PHE A 54 20.31 2.81 -9.87
N TYR A 55 19.82 1.80 -9.14
CA TYR A 55 19.00 1.98 -7.95
C TYR A 55 19.88 2.10 -6.72
N ASN A 56 19.58 3.06 -5.85
CA ASN A 56 20.21 3.16 -4.53
C ASN A 56 19.21 2.64 -3.48
N SER A 57 19.59 1.63 -2.70
CA SER A 57 18.68 0.99 -1.73
C SER A 57 18.10 1.95 -0.68
N LEU A 58 18.83 3.03 -0.34
CA LEU A 58 18.36 4.04 0.61
C LEU A 58 17.35 5.00 -0.02
N THR A 59 17.58 5.44 -1.26
CA THR A 59 16.77 6.49 -1.89
C THR A 59 15.77 5.97 -2.92
N THR A 60 15.85 4.70 -3.31
CA THR A 60 15.03 4.08 -4.36
C THR A 60 14.35 2.81 -3.86
N ASN A 61 13.83 2.84 -2.63
CA ASN A 61 13.01 1.77 -2.06
C ASN A 61 11.52 1.95 -2.37
N CYS A 62 10.72 0.93 -2.04
CA CYS A 62 9.28 0.91 -2.33
C CYS A 62 8.53 2.11 -1.74
N THR A 63 8.91 2.59 -0.55
CA THR A 63 8.21 3.69 0.14
C THR A 63 8.63 5.06 -0.40
N ASN A 64 9.93 5.28 -0.59
CA ASN A 64 10.44 6.56 -1.09
C ASN A 64 10.02 6.80 -2.54
N ASN A 65 9.98 5.75 -3.38
CA ASN A 65 9.49 5.87 -4.75
C ASN A 65 8.01 6.26 -4.79
N ILE A 66 7.16 5.65 -3.94
CA ILE A 66 5.74 6.04 -3.84
C ILE A 66 5.62 7.51 -3.46
N TRP A 67 6.35 7.95 -2.44
CA TRP A 67 6.32 9.35 -2.03
C TRP A 67 6.82 10.30 -3.13
N GLN A 68 7.92 9.97 -3.80
CA GLN A 68 8.45 10.76 -4.92
C GLN A 68 7.44 10.88 -6.06
N HIS A 69 6.81 9.77 -6.46
CA HIS A 69 5.82 9.78 -7.54
C HIS A 69 4.53 10.49 -7.14
N ASN A 70 4.16 10.52 -5.85
CA ASN A 70 2.98 11.25 -5.38
C ASN A 70 3.15 12.78 -5.47
N ARG A 71 4.38 13.30 -5.65
CA ARG A 71 4.63 14.74 -5.87
C ARG A 71 3.92 15.31 -7.11
N VAL A 72 3.44 14.47 -8.03
CA VAL A 72 2.59 14.91 -9.16
C VAL A 72 1.22 15.46 -8.70
N ASN A 73 0.81 15.17 -7.48
CA ASN A 73 -0.39 15.70 -6.87
C ASN A 73 -0.05 16.97 -6.06
N ALA A 74 -0.88 18.01 -6.18
CA ALA A 74 -0.72 19.27 -5.43
C ALA A 74 -0.78 19.05 -3.91
N ASP A 75 -1.53 18.02 -3.52
CA ASP A 75 -1.85 17.57 -2.18
C ASP A 75 -0.81 16.60 -1.59
N ASN A 76 0.42 16.60 -2.11
CA ASN A 76 1.45 15.65 -1.67
C ASN A 76 1.85 15.88 -0.20
N LEU A 77 2.26 14.79 0.45
CA LEU A 77 2.74 14.85 1.83
C LEU A 77 4.18 15.39 1.88
N PRO A 78 4.53 16.25 2.86
CA PRO A 78 5.91 16.67 3.04
C PRO A 78 6.81 15.47 3.37
N TYR A 79 8.12 15.66 3.24
CA TYR A 79 9.05 14.60 3.63
C TYR A 79 9.06 14.42 5.15
N SER A 80 9.04 13.18 5.63
CA SER A 80 9.18 12.81 7.04
C SER A 80 10.14 11.63 7.19
N TRP A 81 10.84 11.53 8.32
CA TRP A 81 11.67 10.37 8.63
C TRP A 81 10.87 9.06 8.64
N GLN A 82 9.56 9.14 8.87
CA GLN A 82 8.62 8.01 8.81
C GLN A 82 8.48 7.39 7.42
N ILE A 83 8.94 8.10 6.37
CA ILE A 83 9.04 7.56 5.01
C ILE A 83 10.25 6.64 4.87
N LEU A 84 11.35 6.93 5.58
CA LEU A 84 12.53 6.05 5.65
C LEU A 84 12.24 4.82 6.53
N ALA A 85 11.60 5.04 7.68
CA ALA A 85 11.17 3.99 8.59
C ALA A 85 9.74 3.55 8.24
N SER A 86 9.59 2.79 7.15
CA SER A 86 8.31 2.49 6.49
C SER A 86 7.23 1.88 7.41
N GLY A 87 7.60 1.27 8.54
CA GLY A 87 6.65 0.81 9.56
C GLY A 87 5.81 1.93 10.20
N TYR A 88 6.27 3.18 10.16
CA TYR A 88 5.53 4.35 10.69
C TYR A 88 4.70 5.07 9.62
N LEU A 89 4.81 4.67 8.35
CA LEU A 89 4.15 5.33 7.24
C LEU A 89 2.61 5.33 7.38
N PRO A 90 1.94 4.22 7.78
CA PRO A 90 0.48 4.23 7.88
C PRO A 90 -0.06 5.30 8.83
N LYS A 91 0.58 5.43 10.01
CA LYS A 91 0.22 6.45 10.99
C LYS A 91 0.47 7.87 10.45
N TYR A 92 1.61 8.10 9.79
CA TYR A 92 1.91 9.39 9.18
C TYR A 92 0.86 9.81 8.15
N VAL A 93 0.48 8.89 7.26
CA VAL A 93 -0.51 9.13 6.20
C VAL A 93 -1.92 9.30 6.79
N TYR A 94 -2.25 8.58 7.87
CA TYR A 94 -3.49 8.75 8.63
C TYR A 94 -3.56 10.14 9.29
N ASP A 95 -2.51 10.55 10.02
CA ASP A 95 -2.46 11.84 10.73
C ASP A 95 -2.56 13.02 9.75
N ALA A 96 -2.14 12.82 8.50
CA ALA A 96 -2.28 13.79 7.42
C ALA A 96 -3.64 13.76 6.69
N GLY A 97 -4.61 12.97 7.17
CA GLY A 97 -5.97 12.91 6.63
C GLY A 97 -6.10 12.21 5.27
N ARG A 98 -5.11 11.41 4.87
CA ARG A 98 -5.09 10.72 3.56
C ARG A 98 -5.64 9.29 3.61
N LEU A 99 -5.91 8.78 4.81
CA LEU A 99 -6.62 7.51 5.04
C LEU A 99 -8.00 7.77 5.63
N ASP A 100 -8.82 6.73 5.72
CA ASP A 100 -10.10 6.78 6.42
C ASP A 100 -9.91 7.11 7.90
N THR A 101 -10.39 8.28 8.31
CA THR A 101 -10.31 8.81 9.68
C THR A 101 -11.63 8.70 10.44
N SER A 102 -12.59 7.89 9.96
CA SER A 102 -13.88 7.67 10.66
C SER A 102 -13.73 6.96 12.01
N LEU A 103 -12.60 6.26 12.22
CA LEU A 103 -12.27 5.54 13.45
C LEU A 103 -10.89 5.96 13.96
N PRO A 104 -10.64 5.93 15.28
CA PRO A 104 -9.29 6.14 15.82
C PRO A 104 -8.26 5.20 15.17
N PHE A 105 -7.04 5.69 14.93
CA PHE A 105 -6.01 4.96 14.19
C PHE A 105 -5.79 3.52 14.68
N SER A 106 -5.77 3.27 15.99
CA SER A 106 -5.59 1.92 16.54
C SER A 106 -6.70 0.95 16.14
N LYS A 107 -7.95 1.43 16.06
CA LYS A 107 -9.09 0.64 15.58
C LYS A 107 -9.04 0.49 14.07
N PHE A 108 -8.71 1.56 13.35
CA PHE A 108 -8.54 1.54 11.90
C PHE A 108 -7.44 0.57 11.45
N GLU A 109 -6.29 0.55 12.12
CA GLU A 109 -5.18 -0.36 11.87
C GLU A 109 -5.59 -1.82 12.15
N GLN A 110 -6.29 -2.06 13.26
CA GLN A 110 -6.79 -3.38 13.61
C GLN A 110 -7.74 -3.95 12.55
N ILE A 111 -8.69 -3.15 12.05
CA ILE A 111 -9.61 -3.60 10.98
C ILE A 111 -8.94 -3.63 9.60
N SER A 112 -7.82 -2.95 9.43
CA SER A 112 -7.03 -2.98 8.19
C SER A 112 -6.12 -4.21 8.12
N HIS A 113 -5.88 -4.90 9.24
CA HIS A 113 -5.14 -6.16 9.26
C HIS A 113 -5.95 -7.27 8.57
N VAL A 114 -5.40 -7.86 7.51
CA VAL A 114 -6.13 -8.80 6.65
C VAL A 114 -5.73 -10.26 6.80
N ASN A 115 -4.67 -10.60 7.54
CA ASN A 115 -4.11 -11.95 7.57
C ASN A 115 -5.17 -13.05 7.83
N ALA A 116 -5.99 -12.89 8.88
CA ALA A 116 -7.01 -13.89 9.22
C ALA A 116 -8.05 -14.05 8.11
N ARG A 117 -8.50 -12.94 7.50
CA ARG A 117 -9.47 -12.96 6.39
C ARG A 117 -8.85 -13.54 5.12
N ALA A 118 -7.58 -13.23 4.83
CA ALA A 118 -6.86 -13.79 3.70
C ALA A 118 -6.63 -15.30 3.83
N GLN A 119 -6.35 -15.77 5.06
CA GLN A 119 -6.24 -17.20 5.36
C GLN A 119 -7.58 -17.92 5.22
N ALA A 120 -8.68 -17.31 5.68
CA ALA A 120 -10.02 -17.86 5.52
C ALA A 120 -10.48 -17.91 4.06
N ALA A 121 -10.16 -16.86 3.28
CA ALA A 121 -10.53 -16.78 1.87
C ALA A 121 -9.72 -17.74 0.99
N ASP A 122 -8.41 -17.87 1.22
CA ASP A 122 -7.45 -18.76 0.51
C ASP A 122 -7.62 -18.81 -1.03
N LYS A 123 -8.46 -19.72 -1.53
CA LYS A 123 -8.71 -19.96 -2.97
C LYS A 123 -10.01 -19.35 -3.48
N ALA A 124 -10.78 -18.66 -2.65
CA ALA A 124 -12.02 -18.02 -3.03
C ALA A 124 -11.84 -17.14 -4.27
N GLU A 125 -12.81 -17.20 -5.19
CA GLU A 125 -12.79 -16.39 -6.41
C GLU A 125 -12.97 -14.90 -6.09
N ASP A 126 -13.73 -14.59 -5.04
CA ASP A 126 -13.98 -13.25 -4.54
C ASP A 126 -13.00 -12.81 -3.42
N PHE A 127 -11.78 -13.38 -3.41
CA PHE A 127 -10.73 -13.12 -2.41
C PHE A 127 -10.57 -11.63 -2.05
N SER A 128 -10.44 -10.77 -3.06
CA SER A 128 -10.27 -9.31 -2.88
C SER A 128 -11.42 -8.65 -2.14
N ARG A 129 -12.64 -9.17 -2.31
CA ARG A 129 -13.83 -8.68 -1.60
C ARG A 129 -13.83 -9.18 -0.16
N GLN A 130 -13.54 -10.47 0.05
CA GLN A 130 -13.53 -11.06 1.40
C GLN A 130 -12.50 -10.43 2.33
N ILE A 131 -11.29 -10.11 1.85
CA ILE A 131 -10.28 -9.46 2.68
C ILE A 131 -10.64 -8.01 3.07
N ARG A 132 -11.57 -7.39 2.34
CA ARG A 132 -12.08 -6.03 2.60
C ARG A 132 -13.40 -6.04 3.36
N ASP A 133 -14.02 -7.19 3.54
CA ASP A 133 -15.24 -7.31 4.30
C ASP A 133 -14.96 -7.16 5.79
N ILE A 134 -15.59 -6.17 6.42
CA ILE A 134 -15.46 -5.84 7.85
C ILE A 134 -16.71 -6.35 8.60
N SER A 135 -17.72 -6.87 7.88
CA SER A 135 -19.00 -7.34 8.41
C SER A 135 -18.91 -8.70 9.12
N ALA A 136 -17.76 -9.39 9.10
CA ALA A 136 -17.53 -10.58 9.90
C ALA A 136 -17.26 -10.21 11.38
N LYS A 137 -18.33 -9.83 12.08
CA LYS A 137 -18.45 -9.90 13.54
C LYS A 137 -19.83 -10.38 13.93
#